data_AF-A0A434TD61-F1
#
_entry.id   AF-A0A434TD61-F1
#
_cell.length_a   1.000
_cell.length_b   1.000
_cell.length_c   1.000
_cell.angle_alpha   90.00
_cell.angle_beta   90.00
_cell.angle_gamma   90.00
#
_symmetry.space_group_name_H-M   'P 1'
#
loop_
_entity.id
_entity.type
_entity.pdbx_description
1 polymer ?
#
loop_
_entity_poly.entity_id
_entity_poly.type
_entity_poly.pdbx_seq_one_letter_code
_entity_poly.pdbx_strand_id
1 'polypeptide(L)'
;MSTTIVPLSPERWTDFEDLFGKQGACYGCWCTHFRLTPAERRASDRERNKDQIKARIEAGPPPGLLAFEDGKAVGWMQVGPRADVPEWNN
;
A
#
# COMPACT_ATOMS: atom_id res chain seq x y z
N MET A 1 14.85 -21.13 5.62
CA MET A 1 14.03 -20.02 5.10
C MET A 1 13.92 -19.00 6.21
N SER A 2 14.48 -17.81 6.01
CA SER A 2 14.43 -16.73 6.99
C SER A 2 13.54 -15.63 6.42
N THR A 3 12.42 -15.37 7.07
CA THR A 3 11.53 -14.28 6.70
C THR A 3 12.02 -12.98 7.36
N THR A 4 12.18 -11.92 6.59
CA THR A 4 12.56 -10.58 7.11
C THR A 4 11.37 -9.64 6.99
N ILE A 5 11.04 -8.94 8.08
CA ILE A 5 9.95 -7.95 8.09
C ILE A 5 10.55 -6.56 8.20
N VAL A 6 10.21 -5.67 7.27
CA VAL A 6 10.72 -4.29 7.23
C VAL A 6 9.59 -3.29 7.01
N PRO A 7 9.71 -2.03 7.47
CA PRO A 7 8.76 -0.97 7.12
C PRO A 7 8.72 -0.70 5.62
N LEU A 8 7.54 -0.34 5.11
CA LEU A 8 7.40 0.18 3.74
C LEU A 8 7.84 1.64 3.68
N SER A 9 9.15 1.84 3.57
CA SER A 9 9.79 3.14 3.34
C SER A 9 9.85 3.48 1.84
N PRO A 10 10.13 4.75 1.48
CA PRO A 10 10.17 5.18 0.08
C PRO A 10 11.16 4.39 -0.79
N GLU A 11 12.30 3.98 -0.23
CA GLU A 11 13.30 3.16 -0.94
C GLU A 11 12.83 1.74 -1.27
N ARG A 12 11.71 1.28 -0.68
CA ARG A 12 11.08 -0.02 -0.92
C ARG A 12 9.88 0.05 -1.86
N TRP A 13 9.67 1.19 -2.52
CA TRP A 13 8.58 1.38 -3.46
C TRP A 13 8.55 0.30 -4.56
N THR A 14 9.70 0.01 -5.18
CA THR A 14 9.81 -1.01 -6.23
C THR A 14 9.44 -2.41 -5.71
N ASP A 15 9.87 -2.77 -4.50
CA ASP A 15 9.51 -4.06 -3.88
C ASP A 15 7.99 -4.19 -3.67
N PHE A 16 7.34 -3.09 -3.28
CA PHE A 16 5.88 -3.04 -3.10
C PHE A 16 5.11 -3.08 -4.44
N GLU A 17 5.59 -2.37 -5.47
CA GLU A 17 5.04 -2.45 -6.82
C GLU A 17 5.14 -3.88 -7.39
N ASP A 18 6.29 -4.52 -7.21
CA ASP A 18 6.55 -5.87 -7.69
C ASP A 18 5.67 -6.91 -6.98
N LEU A 19 5.49 -6.76 -5.65
CA LEU A 19 4.60 -7.61 -4.86
C LEU A 19 3.15 -7.57 -5.38
N PHE A 20 2.65 -6.39 -5.74
CA PHE A 20 1.28 -6.22 -6.24
C PHE A 20 1.14 -6.52 -7.75
N GLY A 21 2.26 -6.44 -8.48
CA GLY A 21 2.33 -6.70 -9.91
C GLY A 21 1.55 -5.70 -10.76
N LYS A 22 1.51 -5.97 -12.07
CA LYS A 22 0.92 -5.08 -13.09
C LYS A 22 -0.57 -4.76 -12.88
N GLN A 23 -1.27 -5.57 -12.10
CA GLN A 23 -2.70 -5.38 -11.84
C GLN A 23 -2.99 -4.59 -10.55
N GLY A 24 -1.98 -4.38 -9.70
CA GLY A 24 -2.17 -3.85 -8.35
C GLY A 24 -2.87 -4.84 -7.42
N ALA A 25 -2.81 -4.62 -6.11
CA ALA A 25 -3.61 -5.41 -5.16
C ALA A 25 -5.11 -5.26 -5.47
N CYS A 26 -5.84 -6.39 -5.42
CA CYS A 26 -7.29 -6.48 -5.57
C CYS A 26 -7.86 -5.59 -6.69
N TYR A 27 -7.47 -5.85 -7.94
CA TYR A 27 -7.95 -5.14 -9.14
C TYR A 27 -7.55 -3.65 -9.22
N GLY A 28 -6.43 -3.26 -8.61
CA GLY A 28 -5.90 -1.89 -8.69
C GLY A 28 -6.38 -0.97 -7.58
N CYS A 29 -6.80 -1.53 -6.44
CA CYS A 29 -7.16 -0.75 -5.27
C CYS A 29 -5.93 -0.19 -4.55
N TRP A 30 -4.74 -0.78 -4.75
CA TRP A 30 -3.47 -0.35 -4.14
C TRP A 30 -3.56 -0.07 -2.63
N CYS A 31 -4.45 -0.79 -1.93
CA CYS A 31 -4.77 -0.60 -0.51
C CYS A 31 -5.22 0.83 -0.14
N THR A 32 -5.76 1.62 -1.08
CA THR A 32 -6.28 2.97 -0.83
C THR A 32 -7.78 3.01 -0.52
N HIS A 33 -8.49 1.90 -0.64
CA HIS A 33 -9.96 1.85 -0.53
C HIS A 33 -10.48 2.52 0.75
N PHE A 34 -9.94 2.18 1.91
CA PHE A 34 -10.40 2.76 3.18
C PHE A 34 -9.76 4.12 3.51
N ARG A 35 -8.86 4.60 2.65
CA ARG A 35 -8.21 5.91 2.77
C ARG A 35 -8.98 7.01 2.06
N LEU A 36 -9.58 6.66 0.91
CA LEU A 36 -10.33 7.57 0.04
C LEU A 36 -11.81 7.55 0.40
N THR A 37 -12.45 8.72 0.44
CA THR A 37 -13.91 8.85 0.63
C THR A 37 -14.69 8.14 -0.50
N PRO A 38 -15.99 7.81 -0.32
CA PRO A 38 -16.78 7.18 -1.37
C PRO A 38 -16.83 7.99 -2.68
N ALA A 39 -16.82 9.32 -2.59
CA ALA A 39 -16.79 10.20 -3.75
C ALA A 39 -15.45 10.12 -4.50
N GLU A 40 -14.33 10.17 -3.76
CA GLU A 40 -12.98 10.03 -4.34
C GLU A 40 -12.77 8.65 -4.95
N ARG A 41 -13.23 7.57 -4.29
CA ARG A 41 -13.15 6.21 -4.84
C ARG A 41 -13.85 6.09 -6.20
N ARG A 42 -15.03 6.72 -6.36
CA ARG A 42 -15.79 6.71 -7.62
C ARG A 42 -15.11 7.52 -8.71
N ALA A 43 -14.36 8.55 -8.35
CA ALA A 43 -13.63 9.41 -9.27
C ALA A 43 -12.18 8.94 -9.55
N SER A 44 -11.72 7.90 -8.84
CA SER A 44 -10.35 7.37 -8.97
C SER A 44 -10.29 6.19 -9.94
N ASP A 45 -9.09 5.92 -10.42
CA ASP A 45 -8.76 4.76 -11.25
C ASP A 45 -7.51 4.05 -10.69
N ARG A 46 -7.01 3.04 -11.40
CA ARG A 46 -5.84 2.26 -10.95
C ARG A 46 -4.59 3.13 -10.80
N GLU A 47 -4.31 4.00 -11.77
CA GLU A 47 -3.10 4.80 -11.77
C GLU A 47 -3.17 5.87 -10.67
N ARG A 48 -4.34 6.50 -10.52
CA ARG A 48 -4.54 7.47 -9.44
C ARG A 48 -4.47 6.80 -8.07
N ASN A 49 -4.99 5.60 -7.89
CA ASN A 49 -4.83 4.85 -6.63
C ASN A 49 -3.35 4.53 -6.33
N LYS A 50 -2.57 4.19 -7.37
CA LYS A 50 -1.14 3.93 -7.27
C LYS A 50 -0.37 5.18 -6.85
N ASP A 51 -0.66 6.31 -7.47
CA ASP A 51 -0.05 7.61 -7.13
C ASP A 51 -0.38 8.03 -5.70
N GLN A 52 -1.62 7.80 -5.26
CA GLN A 52 -2.06 8.09 -3.89
C GLN A 52 -1.30 7.28 -2.84
N ILE A 53 -1.14 5.96 -3.05
CA ILE A 53 -0.38 5.15 -2.09
C ILE A 53 1.12 5.50 -2.13
N LYS A 54 1.67 5.82 -3.31
CA LYS A 54 3.06 6.26 -3.45
C LYS A 54 3.32 7.53 -2.65
N ALA A 55 2.48 8.55 -2.85
CA ALA A 55 2.56 9.81 -2.12
C ALA A 55 2.42 9.59 -0.60
N ARG A 56 1.54 8.67 -0.17
CA ARG A 56 1.42 8.31 1.26
C ARG A 56 2.69 7.67 1.80
N ILE A 57 3.34 6.77 1.05
CA ILE A 57 4.60 6.14 1.47
C ILE A 57 5.71 7.20 1.59
N GLU A 58 5.80 8.10 0.61
CA GLU A 58 6.77 9.21 0.58
C GLU A 58 6.58 10.19 1.74
N ALA A 59 5.34 10.52 2.09
CA ALA A 59 5.03 11.44 3.20
C ALA A 59 5.41 10.86 4.57
N GLY A 60 5.35 9.54 4.73
CA GLY A 60 5.61 8.87 6.00
C GLY A 60 4.60 9.23 7.11
N PRO A 61 4.77 8.67 8.33
CA PRO A 61 5.59 7.49 8.61
C PRO A 61 5.13 6.28 7.78
N PRO A 62 5.97 5.25 7.56
CA PRO A 62 5.64 4.08 6.74
C PRO A 62 4.23 3.54 6.99
N PRO A 63 3.38 3.38 5.96
CA PRO A 63 1.98 2.99 6.14
C PRO A 63 1.78 1.48 6.41
N GLY A 64 2.86 0.74 6.66
CA GLY A 64 2.82 -0.70 6.88
C GLY A 64 4.17 -1.38 6.77
N LEU A 65 4.12 -2.71 6.61
CA LEU A 65 5.25 -3.63 6.63
C LEU A 65 5.26 -4.49 5.36
N LEU A 66 6.47 -4.76 4.86
CA LEU A 66 6.74 -5.76 3.84
C LEU A 66 7.40 -6.99 4.48
N ALA A 67 6.98 -8.18 4.03
CA ALA A 67 7.63 -9.44 4.34
C ALA A 67 8.50 -9.89 3.15
N PHE A 68 9.74 -10.29 3.43
CA PHE A 68 10.69 -10.75 2.43
C PHE A 68 11.10 -12.21 2.67
N GLU A 69 11.21 -12.97 1.58
CA GLU A 69 11.86 -14.28 1.51
C GLU A 69 12.80 -14.32 0.31
N ASP A 70 14.02 -14.80 0.51
CA ASP A 70 15.07 -14.90 -0.54
C ASP A 70 15.24 -13.61 -1.38
N GLY A 71 15.15 -12.46 -0.71
CA GLY A 71 15.33 -11.13 -1.32
C GLY A 71 14.13 -10.61 -2.11
N LYS A 72 12.97 -11.30 -2.08
CA LYS A 72 11.74 -10.86 -2.74
C LYS A 72 10.65 -10.55 -1.72
N ALA A 73 9.90 -9.48 -1.96
CA ALA A 73 8.69 -9.21 -1.19
C ALA A 73 7.65 -10.30 -1.47
N VAL A 74 7.15 -10.93 -0.41
CA VAL A 74 6.15 -12.01 -0.44
C VAL A 74 4.88 -11.66 0.33
N GLY A 75 4.88 -10.55 1.07
CA GLY A 75 3.72 -10.13 1.86
C GLY A 75 3.70 -8.64 2.16
N TRP A 76 2.48 -8.14 2.36
CA TRP A 76 2.19 -6.75 2.72
C TRP A 76 1.19 -6.73 3.86
N MET A 77 1.44 -5.88 4.84
CA MET A 77 0.52 -5.60 5.94
C MET A 77 0.42 -4.10 6.14
N GLN A 78 -0.77 -3.54 5.97
CA GLN A 78 -1.01 -2.15 6.32
C GLN A 78 -1.06 -2.00 7.84
N VAL A 79 -0.25 -1.08 8.38
CA VAL A 79 -0.18 -0.78 9.82
C VAL A 79 -0.06 0.72 10.00
N GLY A 80 -0.91 1.31 10.82
CA GLY A 80 -0.90 2.74 11.07
C GLY A 80 -2.07 3.20 11.94
N PRO A 81 -2.14 4.51 12.24
CA PRO A 81 -3.23 5.09 13.02
C PRO A 81 -4.59 4.85 12.36
N ARG A 82 -5.67 4.73 13.15
CA ARG A 82 -7.03 4.62 12.59
C ARG A 82 -7.40 5.83 11.71
N ALA A 83 -6.85 7.00 11.99
CA ALA A 83 -7.07 8.22 11.21
C ALA A 83 -6.56 8.12 9.76
N ASP A 84 -5.61 7.23 9.46
CA ASP A 84 -5.08 7.00 8.12
C ASP A 84 -6.05 6.26 7.19
N VAL A 85 -7.06 5.60 7.78
CA VAL A 85 -8.11 4.84 7.08
C VAL A 85 -9.49 5.31 7.53
N PRO A 86 -9.85 6.59 7.31
CA PRO A 86 -11.07 7.20 7.83
C PRO A 86 -12.34 6.40 7.50
N GLU A 87 -12.37 5.75 6.34
CA GLU A 87 -13.54 5.06 5.80
C GLU A 87 -13.68 3.59 6.26
N TRP A 88 -12.78 3.08 7.11
CA TRP A 88 -12.92 1.73 7.66
C TRP A 88 -14.11 1.64 8.62
N ASN A 89 -15.13 0.86 8.29
CA ASN A 89 -16.42 0.75 9.01
C ASN A 89 -17.26 2.05 9.03
N ASN A 90 -17.15 2.87 7.98
CA ASN A 90 -18.05 4.00 7.75
C ASN A 90 -19.35 3.56 7.06
#